data_AF-A0A2N1G4N1-F1
#
_entry.id   AF-A0A2N1G4N1-F1
#
_cell.length_a   1.000
_cell.length_b   1.000
_cell.length_c   1.000
_cell.angle_alpha   90.00
_cell.angle_beta   90.00
_cell.angle_gamma   90.00
#
_symmetry.space_group_name_H-M   'P 1'
#
loop_
_entity.id
_entity.type
_entity.pdbx_description
1 polymer ?
#
loop_
_entity_poly.entity_id
_entity_poly.type
_entity_poly.pdbx_seq_one_letter_code
_entity_poly.pdbx_strand_id
1 'polypeptide(L)'
;MNRLVIIGNGFDLAHGLPTSYKDFMDDYWKNIKDSNHDELVAFKIGSYAEFNGHNNLNDLIDIIYPIDVKYKKDGISIYKLADNPIVFANNRIQIIDYKNYFFKSLNQNSIKNWVDIENIYYNNLKEIAKDEIEGKSLIRGISKLNEEFEQVKNLLARYLNEKAINQYDLDFIKKKSSEWNSFYSVLKPISLFSNENNILKEFINEEDIKYIKERFEEEGREEVVNNLYILITLQFQAFIVSC
;
A
#
# COMPACT_ATOMS: atom_id res chain seq x y z
N MET A 1 19.99 -21.08 21.60
CA MET A 1 20.43 -21.04 20.17
C MET A 1 20.13 -19.64 19.69
N ASN A 2 21.13 -18.89 19.25
CA ASN A 2 20.96 -17.44 19.07
C ASN A 2 20.16 -17.18 17.79
N ARG A 3 19.06 -16.44 17.93
CA ARG A 3 18.13 -16.16 16.84
C ARG A 3 18.14 -14.67 16.58
N LEU A 4 18.55 -14.29 15.37
CA LEU A 4 18.42 -12.93 14.86
C LEU A 4 17.34 -12.96 13.78
N VAL A 5 16.22 -12.28 14.02
CA VAL A 5 15.14 -12.13 13.05
C VAL A 5 15.22 -10.71 12.50
N ILE A 6 15.54 -10.57 11.21
CA ILE A 6 15.58 -9.29 10.51
C ILE A 6 14.41 -9.27 9.54
N ILE A 7 13.47 -8.35 9.75
CA ILE A 7 12.36 -8.10 8.83
C ILE A 7 12.63 -6.72 8.21
N GLY A 8 12.94 -6.73 6.92
CA GLY A 8 13.18 -5.51 6.15
C GLY A 8 11.96 -5.09 5.35
N ASN A 9 12.04 -3.89 4.77
CA ASN A 9 11.07 -3.44 3.79
C ASN A 9 11.10 -4.35 2.54
N GLY A 10 9.94 -4.75 2.03
CA GLY A 10 9.84 -5.72 0.92
C GLY A 10 9.92 -7.19 1.36
N PHE A 11 9.90 -7.49 2.67
CA PHE A 11 9.79 -8.87 3.17
C PHE A 11 8.56 -9.58 2.61
N ASP A 12 7.43 -8.89 2.60
CA ASP A 12 6.17 -9.30 1.98
C ASP A 12 6.33 -9.69 0.51
N LEU A 13 6.95 -8.82 -0.29
CA LEU A 13 7.21 -9.05 -1.71
C LEU A 13 8.14 -10.24 -1.94
N ALA A 14 9.19 -10.37 -1.13
CA ALA A 14 10.14 -11.49 -1.23
C ALA A 14 9.49 -12.85 -0.95
N HIS A 15 8.38 -12.86 -0.20
CA HIS A 15 7.59 -14.05 0.09
C HIS A 15 6.37 -14.20 -0.82
N GLY A 16 6.27 -13.39 -1.89
CA GLY A 16 5.23 -13.51 -2.91
C GLY A 16 3.85 -13.02 -2.48
N LEU A 17 3.77 -12.20 -1.42
CA LEU A 17 2.50 -11.54 -1.09
C LEU A 17 2.15 -10.52 -2.18
N PRO A 18 0.86 -10.38 -2.55
CA PRO A 18 0.40 -9.47 -3.60
C PRO A 18 0.33 -8.03 -3.09
N THR A 19 1.44 -7.54 -2.54
CA THR A 19 1.55 -6.23 -1.89
C THR A 19 2.34 -5.24 -2.73
N SER A 20 2.67 -5.57 -3.98
CA SER A 20 3.32 -4.62 -4.86
C SER A 20 2.33 -3.56 -5.31
N TYR A 21 2.84 -2.38 -5.64
CA TYR A 21 2.01 -1.34 -6.26
C TYR A 21 1.36 -1.83 -7.57
N LYS A 22 2.07 -2.66 -8.34
CA LYS A 22 1.53 -3.23 -9.57
C LYS A 22 0.32 -4.12 -9.29
N ASP A 23 0.39 -4.99 -8.28
CA ASP A 23 -0.73 -5.87 -7.93
C ASP A 23 -1.98 -5.06 -7.55
N PHE A 24 -1.78 -3.99 -6.79
CA PHE A 24 -2.85 -3.03 -6.45
C PHE A 24 -3.47 -2.41 -7.70
N MET A 25 -2.66 -1.89 -8.63
CA MET A 25 -3.18 -1.24 -9.83
C MET A 25 -3.87 -2.19 -10.79
N ASP A 26 -3.30 -3.37 -11.00
CA ASP A 26 -3.90 -4.40 -11.83
C ASP A 26 -5.25 -4.85 -11.23
N ASP A 27 -5.35 -5.04 -9.91
CA ASP A 27 -6.62 -5.36 -9.25
C ASP A 27 -7.64 -4.22 -9.35
N TYR A 28 -7.22 -2.96 -9.16
CA TYR A 28 -8.10 -1.80 -9.34
C TYR A 28 -8.72 -1.80 -10.75
N TRP A 29 -7.90 -1.87 -11.81
CA TRP A 29 -8.40 -1.85 -13.18
C TRP A 29 -9.22 -3.08 -13.53
N LYS A 30 -8.82 -4.26 -13.03
CA LYS A 30 -9.58 -5.51 -13.18
C LYS A 30 -10.98 -5.42 -12.58
N ASN A 31 -11.17 -4.63 -11.53
CA ASN A 31 -12.47 -4.49 -10.87
C ASN A 31 -13.42 -3.50 -11.57
N ILE A 32 -12.97 -2.79 -12.60
CA ILE A 32 -13.85 -1.93 -13.41
C ILE A 32 -14.65 -2.78 -14.40
N LYS A 33 -15.91 -3.09 -14.07
CA LYS A 33 -16.74 -4.02 -14.87
C LYS A 33 -17.52 -3.37 -16.00
N ASP A 34 -17.67 -2.06 -15.98
CA ASP A 34 -18.44 -1.36 -17.00
C ASP A 34 -18.05 0.12 -17.06
N SER A 35 -18.68 0.84 -17.99
CA SER A 35 -18.45 2.27 -18.21
C SER A 35 -19.03 3.18 -17.12
N ASN A 36 -19.60 2.63 -16.03
CA ASN A 36 -20.04 3.45 -14.91
C ASN A 36 -18.84 4.15 -14.29
N HIS A 37 -19.06 5.39 -13.87
CA HIS A 37 -18.01 6.18 -13.26
C HIS A 37 -17.81 5.76 -11.81
N ASP A 38 -16.56 5.62 -11.39
CA ASP A 38 -16.21 5.44 -9.98
C ASP A 38 -15.68 6.76 -9.39
N GLU A 39 -15.04 6.68 -8.22
CA GLU A 39 -14.48 7.86 -7.55
C GLU A 39 -13.26 8.48 -8.27
N LEU A 40 -12.43 7.70 -8.98
CA LEU A 40 -11.20 8.18 -9.60
C LEU A 40 -11.30 8.37 -11.12
N VAL A 41 -12.15 7.62 -11.79
CA VAL A 41 -12.25 7.59 -13.25
C VAL A 41 -13.70 7.64 -13.75
N ALA A 42 -13.85 8.23 -14.94
CA ALA A 42 -15.08 8.25 -15.70
C ALA A 42 -14.79 7.81 -17.14
N PHE A 43 -15.82 7.30 -17.81
CA PHE A 43 -15.73 6.82 -19.19
C PHE A 43 -16.60 7.68 -20.10
N LYS A 44 -16.00 8.40 -21.04
CA LYS A 44 -16.70 9.24 -22.05
C LYS A 44 -17.15 8.41 -23.25
N ILE A 45 -17.85 7.32 -22.98
CA ILE A 45 -18.43 6.41 -23.97
C ILE A 45 -19.87 6.85 -24.25
N GLY A 46 -20.30 6.83 -25.51
CA GLY A 46 -21.62 7.35 -25.91
C GLY A 46 -22.82 6.56 -25.38
N SER A 47 -22.57 5.35 -24.88
CA SER A 47 -23.57 4.44 -24.30
C SER A 47 -22.92 3.61 -23.20
N TYR A 48 -23.74 2.96 -22.36
CA TYR A 48 -23.27 1.96 -21.42
C TYR A 48 -22.49 0.85 -22.15
N ALA A 49 -21.36 0.43 -21.60
CA ALA A 49 -20.55 -0.67 -22.10
C ALA A 49 -20.03 -1.52 -20.95
N GLU A 50 -20.17 -2.84 -21.06
CA GLU A 50 -19.60 -3.80 -20.12
C GLU A 50 -18.18 -4.21 -20.54
N PHE A 51 -17.31 -4.41 -19.56
CA PHE A 51 -15.92 -4.77 -19.74
C PHE A 51 -15.66 -6.15 -19.12
N ASN A 52 -15.35 -7.13 -19.96
CA ASN A 52 -15.14 -8.51 -19.54
C ASN A 52 -13.76 -9.02 -19.98
N GLY A 53 -13.10 -9.79 -19.11
CA GLY A 53 -11.86 -10.50 -19.46
C GLY A 53 -10.57 -9.66 -19.43
N HIS A 54 -10.58 -8.47 -18.83
CA HIS A 54 -9.36 -7.68 -18.59
C HIS A 54 -8.78 -7.95 -17.19
N ASN A 55 -7.46 -7.84 -17.07
CA ASN A 55 -6.76 -7.95 -15.79
C ASN A 55 -6.00 -6.69 -15.38
N ASN A 56 -5.87 -5.72 -16.29
CA ASN A 56 -5.11 -4.49 -16.08
C ASN A 56 -5.60 -3.39 -17.05
N LEU A 57 -5.03 -2.18 -16.95
CA LEU A 57 -5.38 -1.04 -17.78
C LEU A 57 -5.17 -1.28 -19.28
N ASN A 58 -4.09 -1.95 -19.69
CA ASN A 58 -3.82 -2.20 -21.12
C ASN A 58 -4.88 -3.12 -21.72
N ASP A 59 -5.21 -4.21 -21.01
CA ASP A 59 -6.27 -5.13 -21.42
C ASP A 59 -7.61 -4.38 -21.53
N LEU A 60 -7.92 -3.51 -20.57
CA LEU A 60 -9.14 -2.70 -20.58
C LEU A 60 -9.17 -1.74 -21.79
N ILE A 61 -8.05 -1.10 -22.11
CA ILE A 61 -7.95 -0.23 -23.29
C ILE A 61 -8.16 -1.05 -24.57
N ASP A 62 -7.65 -2.27 -24.65
CA ASP A 62 -7.82 -3.15 -25.80
C ASP A 62 -9.28 -3.61 -25.98
N ILE A 63 -10.06 -3.67 -24.89
CA ILE A 63 -11.51 -3.87 -24.92
C ILE A 63 -12.25 -2.61 -25.38
N ILE A 64 -11.86 -1.43 -24.89
CA ILE A 64 -12.56 -0.17 -25.17
C ILE A 64 -12.27 0.33 -26.58
N TYR A 65 -11.03 0.19 -27.06
CA TYR A 65 -10.59 0.67 -28.37
C TYR A 65 -11.52 0.28 -29.54
N PRO A 66 -11.95 -0.99 -29.69
CA PRO A 66 -12.82 -1.40 -30.79
C PRO A 66 -14.29 -0.99 -30.63
N ILE A 67 -14.72 -0.42 -29.49
CA ILE A 67 -16.13 -0.05 -29.26
C ILE A 67 -16.63 0.99 -30.28
N ASP A 68 -15.77 1.94 -30.65
CA ASP A 68 -16.10 2.99 -31.61
C ASP A 68 -14.91 3.20 -32.57
N VAL A 69 -15.18 3.11 -33.87
CA VAL A 69 -14.19 3.31 -34.94
C VAL A 69 -13.50 4.67 -34.90
N LYS A 70 -14.08 5.66 -34.21
CA LYS A 70 -13.49 7.00 -34.00
C LYS A 70 -12.39 6.99 -32.92
N TYR A 71 -12.31 5.95 -32.09
CA TYR A 71 -11.34 5.87 -31.01
C TYR A 71 -9.94 5.61 -31.55
N LYS A 72 -8.96 6.18 -30.88
CA LYS A 72 -7.52 6.08 -31.17
C LYS A 72 -6.80 5.74 -29.88
N LYS A 73 -5.77 4.90 -29.98
CA LYS A 73 -4.91 4.47 -28.87
C LYS A 73 -3.52 5.07 -29.04
N ASP A 74 -2.94 5.56 -27.96
CA ASP A 74 -1.58 6.09 -27.86
C ASP A 74 -1.00 5.68 -26.50
N GLY A 75 -0.27 4.56 -26.48
CA GLY A 75 0.17 3.92 -25.24
C GLY A 75 -1.02 3.52 -24.36
N ILE A 76 -1.07 4.06 -23.14
CA ILE A 76 -2.15 3.85 -22.16
C ILE A 76 -3.27 4.91 -22.26
N SER A 77 -3.25 5.76 -23.29
CA SER A 77 -4.31 6.73 -23.56
C SER A 77 -5.22 6.21 -24.67
N ILE A 78 -6.52 6.36 -24.45
CA ILE A 78 -7.55 6.16 -25.47
C ILE A 78 -8.35 7.47 -25.63
N TYR A 79 -8.50 7.92 -26.86
CA TYR A 79 -9.12 9.21 -27.16
C TYR A 79 -9.87 9.20 -28.49
N LYS A 80 -10.79 10.16 -28.67
CA LYS A 80 -11.36 10.51 -29.98
C LYS A 80 -11.03 11.96 -30.33
N LEU A 81 -11.15 12.32 -31.60
CA LEU A 81 -11.09 13.72 -32.00
C LEU A 81 -12.46 14.39 -31.77
N ALA A 82 -12.45 15.64 -31.34
CA ALA A 82 -13.65 16.46 -31.26
C ALA A 82 -14.30 16.56 -32.64
N ASP A 83 -15.65 16.46 -32.69
CA ASP A 83 -16.39 16.51 -33.96
C ASP A 83 -16.22 17.86 -34.68
N ASN A 84 -15.97 18.94 -33.94
CA ASN A 84 -15.63 20.28 -34.47
C ASN A 84 -14.25 20.72 -33.94
N PRO A 85 -13.14 20.38 -34.64
CA PRO A 85 -11.81 20.70 -34.17
C PRO A 85 -11.53 22.20 -34.27
N ILE A 86 -10.97 22.78 -33.21
CA ILE A 86 -10.50 24.17 -33.20
C ILE A 86 -9.04 24.20 -33.67
N VAL A 87 -8.72 25.11 -34.59
CA VAL A 87 -7.35 25.28 -35.11
C VAL A 87 -6.45 25.73 -33.95
N PHE A 88 -5.26 25.12 -33.84
CA PHE A 88 -4.26 25.37 -32.79
C PHE A 88 -4.64 24.89 -31.37
N ALA A 89 -5.75 24.18 -31.19
CA ALA A 89 -6.14 23.58 -29.91
C ALA A 89 -5.88 22.06 -29.87
N ASN A 90 -5.75 21.52 -28.66
CA ASN A 90 -5.77 20.06 -28.47
C ASN A 90 -7.22 19.55 -28.63
N ASN A 91 -7.50 18.96 -29.78
CA ASN A 91 -8.82 18.42 -30.11
C ASN A 91 -9.01 16.96 -29.65
N ARG A 92 -8.11 16.41 -28.82
CA ARG A 92 -8.24 15.05 -28.27
C ARG A 92 -9.18 15.04 -27.06
N ILE A 93 -10.27 14.28 -27.16
CA ILE A 93 -11.17 13.97 -26.05
C ILE A 93 -10.79 12.59 -25.50
N GLN A 94 -10.29 12.56 -24.27
CA GLN A 94 -9.94 11.31 -23.59
C GLN A 94 -11.20 10.47 -23.32
N ILE A 95 -11.17 9.17 -23.63
CA ILE A 95 -12.27 8.25 -23.34
C ILE A 95 -12.23 7.83 -21.87
N ILE A 96 -11.03 7.56 -21.33
CA ILE A 96 -10.82 7.39 -19.89
C ILE A 96 -10.50 8.77 -19.30
N ASP A 97 -11.43 9.31 -18.53
CA ASP A 97 -11.34 10.61 -17.89
C ASP A 97 -10.96 10.44 -16.42
N TYR A 98 -9.77 10.89 -16.05
CA TYR A 98 -9.30 10.80 -14.67
C TYR A 98 -9.80 12.01 -13.88
N LYS A 99 -10.64 11.76 -12.88
CA LYS A 99 -11.10 12.77 -11.92
C LYS A 99 -9.99 13.15 -10.95
N ASN A 100 -9.12 12.19 -10.63
CA ASN A 100 -7.97 12.32 -9.76
C ASN A 100 -6.68 12.44 -10.60
N TYR A 101 -6.04 13.61 -10.56
CA TYR A 101 -4.84 13.90 -11.36
C TYR A 101 -3.60 13.17 -10.85
N PHE A 102 -3.44 13.04 -9.54
CA PHE A 102 -2.37 12.22 -8.97
C PHE A 102 -2.45 10.78 -9.48
N PHE A 103 -3.62 10.14 -9.42
CA PHE A 103 -3.86 8.79 -9.91
C PHE A 103 -3.59 8.65 -11.42
N LYS A 104 -3.98 9.65 -12.23
CA LYS A 104 -3.60 9.73 -13.64
C LYS A 104 -2.08 9.68 -13.81
N SER A 105 -1.38 10.50 -13.03
CA SER A 105 0.08 10.57 -13.07
C SER A 105 0.70 9.22 -12.72
N LEU A 106 0.14 8.53 -11.72
CA LEU A 106 0.62 7.20 -11.36
C LEU A 106 0.47 6.19 -12.50
N ASN A 107 -0.69 6.18 -13.18
CA ASN A 107 -0.92 5.28 -14.31
C ASN A 107 0.03 5.55 -15.49
N GLN A 108 0.38 6.82 -15.73
CA GLN A 108 1.23 7.25 -16.84
C GLN A 108 2.71 6.93 -16.65
N ASN A 109 3.15 6.82 -15.40
CA ASN A 109 4.52 6.43 -15.09
C ASN A 109 4.59 4.92 -15.01
N SER A 110 5.62 4.31 -15.63
CA SER A 110 5.89 2.88 -15.47
C SER A 110 6.46 2.60 -14.08
N ILE A 111 5.63 2.76 -13.05
CA ILE A 111 5.98 2.58 -11.64
C ILE A 111 6.39 1.12 -11.43
N LYS A 112 7.56 0.94 -10.82
CA LYS A 112 8.08 -0.37 -10.44
C LYS A 112 8.06 -0.55 -8.94
N ASN A 113 8.33 0.53 -8.20
CA ASN A 113 8.54 0.48 -6.77
C ASN A 113 7.80 1.62 -6.04
N TRP A 114 7.59 1.46 -4.74
CA TRP A 114 6.97 2.47 -3.88
C TRP A 114 7.67 3.84 -3.92
N VAL A 115 9.00 3.86 -4.07
CA VAL A 115 9.79 5.10 -4.20
C VAL A 115 9.40 5.93 -5.43
N ASP A 116 8.88 5.30 -6.49
CA ASP A 116 8.44 6.03 -7.68
C ASP A 116 7.19 6.88 -7.38
N ILE A 117 6.33 6.42 -6.47
CA ILE A 117 5.14 7.15 -6.02
C ILE A 117 5.55 8.41 -5.26
N GLU A 118 6.52 8.29 -4.35
CA GLU A 118 7.08 9.43 -3.62
C GLU A 118 7.66 10.47 -4.58
N ASN A 119 8.40 10.01 -5.59
CA ASN A 119 8.95 10.88 -6.63
C ASN A 119 7.85 11.59 -7.43
N ILE A 120 6.78 10.89 -7.81
CA ILE A 120 5.64 11.48 -8.53
C ILE A 120 4.94 12.53 -7.65
N TYR A 121 4.72 12.23 -6.38
CA TYR A 121 4.11 13.16 -5.43
C TYR A 121 4.97 14.41 -5.27
N TYR A 122 6.28 14.22 -5.06
CA TYR A 122 7.24 15.33 -4.94
C TYR A 122 7.35 16.18 -6.21
N ASN A 123 7.30 15.56 -7.39
CA ASN A 123 7.30 16.29 -8.66
C ASN A 123 6.02 17.11 -8.81
N ASN A 124 4.85 16.57 -8.47
CA ASN A 124 3.60 17.34 -8.47
C ASN A 124 3.65 18.52 -7.51
N LEU A 125 4.22 18.35 -6.31
CA LEU A 125 4.46 19.45 -5.37
C LEU A 125 5.36 20.54 -5.97
N LYS A 126 6.43 20.15 -6.66
CA LYS A 126 7.32 21.11 -7.33
C LYS A 126 6.61 21.91 -8.41
N GLU A 127 5.77 21.27 -9.22
CA GLU A 127 5.01 21.98 -10.26
C GLU A 127 4.03 22.97 -9.62
N ILE A 128 3.32 22.56 -8.56
CA ILE A 128 2.45 23.46 -7.78
C ILE A 128 3.24 24.64 -7.19
N ALA A 129 4.48 24.41 -6.74
CA ALA A 129 5.33 25.45 -6.18
C ALA A 129 5.90 26.43 -7.22
N LYS A 130 6.02 26.02 -8.49
CA LYS A 130 6.48 26.87 -9.60
C LYS A 130 5.38 27.79 -10.14
N ASP A 131 4.12 27.43 -9.99
CA ASP A 131 2.99 28.29 -10.31
C ASP A 131 2.93 29.44 -9.27
N GLU A 132 3.74 30.48 -9.46
CA GLU A 132 3.90 31.68 -8.61
C GLU A 132 2.64 32.55 -8.46
N ILE A 133 1.46 32.06 -8.88
CA ILE A 133 0.23 32.83 -8.99
C ILE A 133 -0.48 32.84 -7.64
N GLU A 134 -0.07 33.77 -6.76
CA GLU A 134 -0.69 34.10 -5.48
C GLU A 134 -0.73 32.96 -4.43
N GLY A 135 -0.27 33.22 -3.20
CA GLY A 135 -0.21 32.20 -2.14
C GLY A 135 -1.51 31.44 -1.83
N LYS A 136 -2.69 31.97 -2.23
CA LYS A 136 -3.98 31.25 -2.15
C LYS A 136 -4.12 30.11 -3.17
N SER A 137 -3.52 30.23 -4.36
CA SER A 137 -3.51 29.15 -5.37
C SER A 137 -2.63 27.99 -4.93
N LEU A 138 -1.45 28.31 -4.38
CA LEU A 138 -0.51 27.33 -3.85
C LEU A 138 -1.14 26.41 -2.79
N ILE A 139 -1.78 27.00 -1.76
CA ILE A 139 -2.43 26.24 -0.69
C ILE A 139 -3.52 25.33 -1.26
N ARG A 140 -4.35 25.85 -2.18
CA ARG A 140 -5.40 25.03 -2.83
C ARG A 140 -4.81 23.88 -3.64
N GLY A 141 -3.74 24.11 -4.38
CA GLY A 141 -3.05 23.07 -5.16
C GLY A 141 -2.51 21.96 -4.26
N ILE A 142 -1.82 22.32 -3.17
CA ILE A 142 -1.30 21.36 -2.19
C ILE A 142 -2.44 20.61 -1.50
N SER A 143 -3.49 21.30 -1.06
CA SER A 143 -4.65 20.65 -0.43
C SER A 143 -5.32 19.66 -1.39
N LYS A 144 -5.49 20.03 -2.67
CA LYS A 144 -6.04 19.14 -3.69
C LYS A 144 -5.15 17.92 -3.92
N LEU A 145 -3.83 18.11 -4.03
CA LEU A 145 -2.89 17.00 -4.21
C LEU A 145 -2.93 16.03 -3.02
N ASN A 146 -3.00 16.56 -1.79
CA ASN A 146 -3.15 15.74 -0.58
C ASN A 146 -4.45 14.95 -0.59
N GLU A 147 -5.57 15.57 -0.96
CA GLU A 147 -6.87 14.91 -1.06
C GLU A 147 -6.84 13.79 -2.11
N GLU A 148 -6.28 14.07 -3.29
CA GLU A 148 -6.12 13.08 -4.36
C GLU A 148 -5.20 11.92 -3.94
N PHE A 149 -4.13 12.21 -3.21
CA PHE A 149 -3.25 11.16 -2.67
C PHE A 149 -3.95 10.31 -1.62
N GLU A 150 -4.73 10.93 -0.73
CA GLU A 150 -5.49 10.26 0.32
C GLU A 150 -6.52 9.28 -0.26
N GLN A 151 -7.18 9.63 -1.36
CA GLN A 151 -8.08 8.70 -2.07
C GLN A 151 -7.34 7.43 -2.54
N VAL A 152 -6.14 7.58 -3.10
CA VAL A 152 -5.32 6.44 -3.54
C VAL A 152 -4.88 5.59 -2.35
N LYS A 153 -4.49 6.21 -1.23
CA LYS A 153 -4.14 5.47 0.01
C LYS A 153 -5.32 4.66 0.54
N ASN A 154 -6.52 5.24 0.56
CA ASN A 154 -7.72 4.54 1.01
C ASN A 154 -8.08 3.34 0.11
N LEU A 155 -7.87 3.45 -1.20
CA LEU A 155 -8.01 2.32 -2.13
C LEU A 155 -6.97 1.24 -1.88
N LEU A 156 -5.71 1.62 -1.70
CA LEU A 156 -4.64 0.68 -1.38
C LEU A 156 -4.91 -0.05 -0.05
N ALA A 157 -5.36 0.66 0.98
CA ALA A 157 -5.69 0.07 2.27
C ALA A 157 -6.83 -0.96 2.15
N ARG A 158 -7.87 -0.67 1.36
CA ARG A 158 -8.94 -1.64 1.06
C ARG A 158 -8.40 -2.88 0.34
N TYR A 159 -7.60 -2.66 -0.71
CA TYR A 159 -6.96 -3.74 -1.47
C TYR A 159 -6.11 -4.65 -0.58
N LEU A 160 -5.21 -4.08 0.24
CA LEU A 160 -4.34 -4.85 1.12
C LEU A 160 -5.13 -5.63 2.16
N ASN A 161 -6.20 -5.04 2.71
CA ASN A 161 -7.09 -5.77 3.62
C ASN A 161 -7.71 -6.99 2.93
N GLU A 162 -8.27 -6.83 1.74
CA GLU A 162 -8.97 -7.91 1.03
C GLU A 162 -8.04 -8.99 0.45
N LYS A 163 -6.90 -8.58 -0.11
CA LYS A 163 -6.02 -9.46 -0.90
C LYS A 163 -4.79 -9.95 -0.15
N ALA A 164 -4.34 -9.24 0.88
CA ALA A 164 -3.15 -9.62 1.64
C ALA A 164 -3.50 -10.07 3.07
N ILE A 165 -4.37 -9.35 3.78
CA ILE A 165 -4.62 -9.64 5.21
C ILE A 165 -5.69 -10.72 5.37
N ASN A 166 -6.86 -10.54 4.75
CA ASN A 166 -8.01 -11.43 4.91
C ASN A 166 -7.81 -12.83 4.28
N GLN A 167 -6.73 -13.04 3.55
CA GLN A 167 -6.35 -14.36 3.03
C GLN A 167 -5.76 -15.27 4.11
N TYR A 168 -5.30 -14.72 5.22
CA TYR A 168 -4.70 -15.47 6.32
C TYR A 168 -5.62 -15.47 7.54
N ASP A 169 -5.85 -16.67 8.11
CA ASP A 169 -6.48 -16.77 9.43
C ASP A 169 -5.48 -16.29 10.48
N LEU A 170 -5.59 -15.03 10.89
CA LEU A 170 -4.78 -14.45 11.97
C LEU A 170 -5.31 -14.78 13.37
N ASP A 171 -6.46 -15.46 13.49
CA ASP A 171 -7.03 -15.82 14.80
C ASP A 171 -6.24 -16.93 15.49
N PHE A 172 -5.28 -17.59 14.81
CA PHE A 172 -4.36 -18.55 15.44
C PHE A 172 -3.58 -17.92 16.61
N ILE A 173 -3.29 -16.62 16.54
CA ILE A 173 -2.64 -15.84 17.61
C ILE A 173 -3.54 -15.78 18.85
N LYS A 174 -4.86 -15.59 18.67
CA LYS A 174 -5.83 -15.51 19.77
C LYS A 174 -6.14 -16.88 20.38
N LYS A 175 -6.14 -17.93 19.55
CA LYS A 175 -6.53 -19.30 19.95
C LYS A 175 -5.41 -20.09 20.63
N LYS A 176 -4.18 -19.54 20.72
CA LYS A 176 -2.97 -20.26 21.18
C LYS A 176 -2.84 -21.65 20.54
N SER A 177 -3.05 -21.71 19.23
CA SER A 177 -3.05 -22.97 18.48
C SER A 177 -1.67 -23.65 18.49
N SER A 178 -1.59 -24.88 17.97
CA SER A 178 -0.31 -25.58 17.75
C SER A 178 0.67 -24.74 16.94
N GLU A 179 0.18 -24.07 15.89
CA GLU A 179 0.98 -23.18 15.04
C GLU A 179 1.47 -21.95 15.81
N TRP A 180 0.62 -21.36 16.66
CA TRP A 180 1.05 -20.29 17.56
C TRP A 180 2.14 -20.76 18.51
N ASN A 181 2.04 -21.97 19.08
CA ASN A 181 3.10 -22.48 19.97
C ASN A 181 4.43 -22.67 19.21
N SER A 182 4.39 -23.16 17.98
CA SER A 182 5.58 -23.23 17.12
C SER A 182 6.16 -21.84 16.81
N PHE A 183 5.32 -20.89 16.41
CA PHE A 183 5.75 -19.51 16.12
C PHE A 183 6.27 -18.77 17.36
N TYR A 184 5.54 -18.86 18.47
CA TYR A 184 5.93 -18.34 19.77
C TYR A 184 7.23 -18.99 20.23
N SER A 185 7.44 -20.28 20.04
CA SER A 185 8.71 -20.91 20.42
C SER A 185 9.92 -20.33 19.68
N VAL A 186 9.73 -19.78 18.47
CA VAL A 186 10.77 -19.13 17.66
C VAL A 186 10.98 -17.69 18.11
N LEU A 187 9.89 -16.93 18.29
CA LEU A 187 9.94 -15.50 18.61
C LEU A 187 9.93 -15.15 20.10
N LYS A 188 9.70 -16.13 20.99
CA LYS A 188 9.68 -15.92 22.43
C LYS A 188 11.00 -15.24 22.81
N PRO A 189 10.96 -14.06 23.45
CA PRO A 189 12.16 -13.43 23.92
C PRO A 189 12.85 -14.36 24.91
N ILE A 190 14.17 -14.34 24.87
CA ILE A 190 14.98 -14.90 25.94
C ILE A 190 14.45 -14.38 27.28
N SER A 191 14.10 -15.28 28.18
CA SER A 191 13.65 -14.93 29.54
C SER A 191 14.24 -15.89 30.57
N LEU A 192 14.19 -15.55 31.86
CA LEU A 192 14.59 -16.46 32.95
C LEU A 192 14.01 -17.88 32.80
N PHE A 193 12.77 -17.95 32.35
CA PHE A 193 11.99 -19.19 32.25
C PHE A 193 12.32 -20.01 31.00
N SER A 194 13.22 -19.53 30.13
CA SER A 194 13.68 -20.27 28.96
C SER A 194 14.74 -21.34 29.30
N ASN A 195 15.15 -21.46 30.58
CA ASN A 195 16.22 -22.37 31.03
C ASN A 195 17.54 -22.18 30.26
N GLU A 196 17.73 -21.03 29.61
CA GLU A 196 18.94 -20.70 28.87
C GLU A 196 20.03 -20.18 29.83
N ASN A 197 20.51 -21.07 30.71
CA ASN A 197 21.59 -20.81 31.69
C ASN A 197 22.93 -20.38 31.06
N ASN A 198 23.01 -20.28 29.73
CA ASN A 198 24.21 -19.90 28.99
C ASN A 198 24.20 -18.44 28.51
N ILE A 199 23.11 -17.69 28.66
CA ILE A 199 23.01 -16.34 28.08
C ILE A 199 23.92 -15.34 28.77
N LEU A 200 24.01 -15.40 30.09
CA LEU A 200 24.94 -14.56 30.85
C LEU A 200 26.41 -14.83 30.49
N LYS A 201 26.72 -15.97 29.86
CA LYS A 201 28.07 -16.31 29.39
C LYS A 201 28.39 -15.72 28.01
N GLU A 202 27.40 -15.21 27.30
CA GLU A 202 27.59 -14.59 25.98
C GLU A 202 28.04 -13.13 26.08
N PHE A 203 27.82 -12.51 27.24
CA PHE A 203 28.22 -11.13 27.50
C PHE A 203 29.56 -11.12 28.26
N ILE A 204 30.50 -10.31 27.78
CA ILE A 204 31.83 -10.15 28.40
C ILE A 204 31.81 -8.97 29.40
N ASN A 205 30.92 -8.00 29.19
CA ASN A 205 30.81 -6.79 30.00
C ASN A 205 29.97 -7.04 31.27
N GLU A 206 30.53 -6.72 32.44
CA GLU A 206 29.88 -6.89 33.74
C GLU A 206 28.63 -6.00 33.91
N GLU A 207 28.59 -4.81 33.28
CA GLU A 207 27.43 -3.92 33.31
C GLU A 207 26.24 -4.53 32.54
N ASP A 208 26.50 -5.11 31.36
CA ASP A 208 25.48 -5.78 30.55
C ASP A 208 24.93 -7.03 31.28
N ILE A 209 25.82 -7.82 31.90
CA ILE A 209 25.45 -8.97 32.73
C ILE A 209 24.55 -8.52 33.89
N LYS A 210 24.89 -7.41 34.56
CA LYS A 210 24.13 -6.88 35.68
C LYS A 210 22.75 -6.38 35.23
N TYR A 211 22.70 -5.62 34.14
CA TYR A 211 21.46 -5.14 33.54
C TYR A 211 20.51 -6.29 33.17
N ILE A 212 21.02 -7.35 32.54
CA ILE A 212 20.21 -8.51 32.16
C ILE A 212 19.69 -9.25 33.41
N LYS A 213 20.50 -9.39 34.47
CA LYS A 213 20.06 -9.98 35.74
C LYS A 213 18.96 -9.15 36.40
N GLU A 214 19.10 -7.83 36.45
CA GLU A 214 18.08 -6.93 37.00
C GLU A 214 16.77 -7.02 36.20
N ARG A 215 16.85 -7.05 34.87
CA ARG A 215 15.70 -7.22 33.96
C ARG A 215 14.98 -8.55 34.20
N PHE A 216 15.75 -9.62 34.36
CA PHE A 216 15.25 -10.95 34.68
C PHE A 216 14.53 -10.97 36.04
N GLU A 217 15.09 -10.36 37.07
CA GLU A 217 14.42 -10.23 38.37
C GLU A 217 13.13 -9.38 38.30
N GLU A 218 13.09 -8.34 37.47
CA GLU A 218 11.88 -7.57 37.19
C GLU A 218 10.79 -8.40 36.51
N GLU A 219 11.14 -9.16 35.46
CA GLU A 219 10.21 -10.07 34.77
C GLU A 219 9.60 -11.11 35.72
N GLY A 220 10.41 -11.68 36.62
CA GLY A 220 9.94 -12.62 37.63
C GLY A 220 8.95 -11.99 38.63
N ARG A 221 9.06 -10.68 38.90
CA ARG A 221 8.12 -9.92 39.74
C ARG A 221 6.87 -9.53 38.96
N GLU A 222 6.99 -9.16 37.69
CA GLU A 222 5.87 -8.77 36.82
C GLU A 222 4.96 -9.94 36.45
N GLU A 223 5.47 -11.17 36.25
CA GLU A 223 4.61 -12.32 35.93
C GLU A 223 3.74 -12.76 37.12
N VAL A 224 4.21 -12.58 38.36
CA VAL A 224 3.38 -12.78 39.57
C VAL A 224 2.20 -11.80 39.59
N VAL A 225 2.37 -10.60 39.03
CA VAL A 225 1.32 -9.58 38.90
C VAL A 225 0.46 -9.81 37.64
N ASN A 226 1.07 -10.24 36.53
CA ASN A 226 0.47 -10.39 35.20
C ASN A 226 -0.11 -11.78 34.92
N ASN A 227 -0.04 -12.73 35.85
CA ASN A 227 -0.94 -13.89 35.87
C ASN A 227 -2.43 -13.49 35.92
N LEU A 228 -2.75 -12.19 36.09
CA LEU A 228 -4.07 -11.61 35.85
C LEU A 228 -4.25 -10.89 34.49
N TYR A 229 -3.18 -10.47 33.80
CA TYR A 229 -3.24 -9.75 32.53
C TYR A 229 -2.01 -10.05 31.66
N ILE A 230 -2.15 -11.02 30.75
CA ILE A 230 -1.15 -11.26 29.70
C ILE A 230 -1.22 -10.08 28.70
N LEU A 231 -0.40 -9.05 28.93
CA LEU A 231 -0.13 -7.97 28.00
C LEU A 231 1.03 -8.38 27.07
N ILE A 232 0.71 -9.01 25.95
CA ILE A 232 1.55 -8.93 24.75
C ILE A 232 0.91 -7.89 23.85
N THR A 233 0.99 -6.63 24.25
CA THR A 233 0.69 -5.49 23.38
C THR A 233 2.01 -5.05 22.75
N LEU A 234 2.64 -5.95 21.99
CA LEU A 234 3.79 -5.61 21.16
C LEU A 234 3.27 -4.80 19.97
N GLN A 235 3.40 -3.47 20.05
CA GLN A 235 3.82 -2.51 19.02
C GLN A 235 3.37 -2.63 17.54
N PHE A 236 2.52 -3.57 17.15
CA PHE A 236 1.99 -3.67 15.78
C PHE A 236 0.93 -2.60 15.47
N GLN A 237 0.32 -1.99 16.49
CA GLN A 237 -0.61 -0.86 16.28
C GLN A 237 0.07 0.43 15.80
N ALA A 238 1.39 0.60 16.00
CA ALA A 238 2.09 1.81 15.54
C ALA A 238 2.35 1.81 14.02
N PHE A 239 2.35 0.63 13.39
CA PHE A 239 2.61 0.52 11.95
C PHE A 239 1.35 0.73 11.09
N ILE A 240 0.15 0.57 11.67
CA ILE A 240 -1.12 0.72 10.94
C ILE A 240 -1.63 2.17 10.94
N VAL A 241 -1.16 3.01 11.87
CA VAL A 241 -1.63 4.41 12.01
C VAL A 241 -0.70 5.43 11.36
N SER A 242 0.41 5.00 10.75
CA SER A 242 1.46 5.89 10.22
C SER A 242 1.68 5.81 8.70
N CYS A 243 0.69 5.40 7.92
CA CYS A 243 0.70 5.49 6.45
C CYS A 243 -0.50 6.30 5.93
#